data_AF-A0A839VAT7-F1
#
_entry.id   AF-A0A839VAT7-F1
#
_cell.length_a   1.000
_cell.length_b   1.000
_cell.length_c   1.000
_cell.angle_alpha   90.00
_cell.angle_beta   90.00
_cell.angle_gamma   90.00
#
_symmetry.space_group_name_H-M   'P 1'
#
loop_
_entity.id
_entity.type
_entity.pdbx_description
1 polymer ?
#
loop_
_entity_poly.entity_id
_entity_poly.type
_entity_poly.pdbx_seq_one_letter_code
_entity_poly.pdbx_strand_id
1 'polypeptide(L)'
;MSGGRALGGLGIVLGLALLAGCATSPDWHAARPAPPLAERVCLTLLASLDAAVTEAGVADGAAARIEGFPYLRVDRFLASFRHELTTSEAFADWVARLRRRDAQARRVEVANLPVAPRRALTRRFGVPALAPAANACGERLVHHELLTAGGPARRALVRAVKAPDHYLTWRRVVGLYPLTRLGLALGYQQWKQEQLTPFARPLATMAASTSRVRHYVPVSAEDDEQRGEGGEGDTVAALVRGAPRSPLGIPELDAAALQRLAARHAPVYRIETHSVADRPGTPYWRDGPRGPLPAVDTTRPAVDVRLVHTRFQGAVLPQLVYTLWFPARPRQGPLDLLGGRLDGLVWRVTLGEDGTPLIYDSIHPCGCYHLFFPVSPLERVEVPADHDLREAPLTPRPAPRLAPGERLHLHLAATSHYLENLGAGPSRVTGARAYTLVPVSHPPRYGQRSLALPGGGRRSLFDPRGLVPGTERLERFLLWPAGILSPGAMRQWGTHATVFVGRRHFDDPFLFEAAFALPDRGP
;
A
#
# COMPACT_ATOMS: atom_id res chain seq x y z
N MET A 1 56.98 -56.08 4.91
CA MET A 1 55.85 -55.83 3.98
C MET A 1 54.63 -55.57 4.85
N SER A 2 54.42 -54.33 5.31
CA SER A 2 53.68 -53.22 4.69
C SER A 2 52.17 -53.23 5.03
N GLY A 3 51.73 -52.20 5.76
CA GLY A 3 50.35 -51.69 5.91
C GLY A 3 49.48 -52.38 6.98
N GLY A 4 48.88 -51.73 8.00
CA GLY A 4 48.70 -50.32 8.32
C GLY A 4 47.32 -49.77 7.89
N ARG A 5 46.49 -49.39 8.88
CA ARG A 5 45.30 -48.47 8.82
C ARG A 5 44.01 -49.08 8.20
N ALA A 6 42.77 -48.67 8.54
CA ALA A 6 42.23 -47.61 9.40
C ALA A 6 40.75 -47.90 9.70
N LEU A 7 40.24 -47.27 10.77
CA LEU A 7 38.83 -47.08 11.07
C LEU A 7 38.10 -46.43 9.87
N GLY A 8 36.97 -47.01 9.46
CA GLY A 8 35.88 -46.30 8.78
C GLY A 8 34.63 -46.53 9.63
N GLY A 9 33.92 -45.53 10.12
CA GLY A 9 33.47 -44.34 9.44
C GLY A 9 31.95 -44.41 9.43
N LEU A 10 31.33 -43.96 10.52
CA LEU A 10 29.88 -43.89 10.73
C LEU A 10 29.29 -43.04 9.60
N GLY A 11 28.69 -43.68 8.60
CA GLY A 11 28.07 -43.02 7.46
C GLY A 11 26.83 -42.24 7.90
N ILE A 12 26.98 -40.91 8.00
CA ILE A 12 25.86 -39.98 8.06
C ILE A 12 25.16 -40.03 6.69
N VAL A 13 24.03 -40.72 6.63
CA VAL A 13 23.10 -40.65 5.50
C VAL A 13 22.39 -39.29 5.59
N LEU A 14 23.02 -38.25 5.04
CA LEU A 14 22.37 -36.97 4.82
C LEU A 14 21.53 -37.10 3.55
N GLY A 15 20.24 -37.41 3.71
CA GLY A 15 19.27 -37.46 2.63
C GLY A 15 19.15 -36.10 1.95
N LEU A 16 19.77 -35.97 0.79
CA LEU A 16 19.52 -34.92 -0.20
C LEU A 16 18.11 -35.09 -0.75
N ALA A 17 17.13 -34.52 -0.06
CA ALA A 17 15.81 -34.29 -0.63
C ALA A 17 15.94 -33.21 -1.72
N LEU A 18 16.14 -33.67 -2.95
CA LEU A 18 15.96 -32.87 -4.16
C LEU A 18 14.52 -32.38 -4.19
N LEU A 19 14.32 -31.12 -3.82
CA LEU A 19 13.08 -30.38 -4.07
C LEU A 19 12.97 -30.13 -5.58
N ALA A 20 12.56 -31.17 -6.32
CA ALA A 20 11.92 -30.98 -7.61
C ALA A 20 10.58 -30.29 -7.33
N GLY A 21 10.56 -28.97 -7.48
CA GLY A 21 9.33 -28.18 -7.47
C GLY A 21 8.50 -28.52 -8.70
N CYS A 22 7.76 -29.63 -8.63
CA CYS A 22 6.68 -29.89 -9.57
C CYS A 22 5.69 -28.74 -9.46
N ALA A 23 5.48 -28.00 -10.54
CA ALA A 23 4.35 -27.11 -10.69
C ALA A 23 3.08 -27.97 -10.68
N THR A 24 2.57 -28.27 -9.48
CA THR A 24 1.30 -28.97 -9.30
C THR A 24 0.22 -28.10 -9.92
N SER A 25 -0.32 -28.55 -11.05
CA SER A 25 -1.55 -27.98 -11.57
C SER A 25 -2.60 -28.09 -10.47
N PRO A 26 -3.38 -27.03 -10.21
CA PRO A 26 -4.35 -27.04 -9.14
C PRO A 26 -5.28 -28.25 -9.25
N ASP A 27 -5.60 -28.88 -8.13
CA ASP A 27 -6.42 -30.11 -8.10
C ASP A 27 -7.75 -29.98 -8.87
N TRP A 28 -8.28 -28.75 -9.01
CA TRP A 28 -9.51 -28.48 -9.75
C TRP A 28 -9.35 -28.51 -11.29
N HIS A 29 -8.13 -28.37 -11.83
CA HIS A 29 -7.84 -28.56 -13.25
C HIS A 29 -7.68 -30.04 -13.61
N ALA A 30 -7.16 -30.87 -12.70
CA ALA A 30 -6.93 -32.29 -12.95
C ALA A 30 -8.24 -33.08 -13.13
N ALA A 31 -9.34 -32.61 -12.54
CA ALA A 31 -10.66 -33.24 -12.62
C ALA A 31 -11.48 -32.86 -13.87
N ARG A 32 -10.89 -32.17 -14.87
CA ARG A 32 -11.61 -31.63 -16.03
C ARG A 32 -11.01 -32.08 -17.36
N PRO A 33 -11.82 -32.18 -18.43
CA PRO A 33 -11.31 -32.38 -19.78
C PRO A 33 -10.33 -31.25 -20.14
N ALA A 34 -9.34 -31.59 -20.96
CA ALA A 34 -8.33 -30.62 -21.41
C ALA A 34 -9.03 -29.38 -21.99
N PRO A 35 -8.61 -28.16 -21.60
CA PRO A 35 -9.24 -26.95 -22.10
C PRO A 35 -9.02 -26.83 -23.61
N PRO A 36 -9.88 -26.11 -24.35
CA PRO A 36 -9.71 -25.97 -25.79
C PRO A 36 -8.36 -25.33 -26.16
N LEU A 37 -7.94 -25.48 -27.42
CA LEU A 37 -6.61 -25.07 -27.87
C LEU A 37 -6.32 -23.58 -27.56
N ALA A 38 -7.32 -22.70 -27.74
CA ALA A 38 -7.17 -21.27 -27.48
C ALA A 38 -6.83 -20.97 -26.01
N GLU A 39 -7.50 -21.64 -25.07
CA GLU A 39 -7.27 -21.49 -23.63
C GLU A 39 -5.90 -22.07 -23.24
N ARG A 40 -5.47 -23.18 -23.84
CA ARG A 40 -4.09 -23.71 -23.64
C ARG A 40 -3.02 -22.73 -24.12
N VAL A 41 -3.21 -22.11 -25.29
CA VAL A 41 -2.31 -21.07 -25.81
C VAL A 41 -2.26 -19.89 -24.83
N CYS A 42 -3.41 -19.48 -24.29
CA CYS A 42 -3.48 -18.40 -23.31
C CYS A 42 -2.75 -18.72 -22.00
N LEU A 43 -2.95 -19.91 -21.43
CA LEU A 43 -2.21 -20.37 -20.25
C LEU A 43 -0.70 -20.39 -20.52
N THR A 44 -0.28 -20.86 -21.69
CA THR A 44 1.14 -20.88 -22.09
C THR A 44 1.73 -19.47 -22.22
N LEU A 45 0.97 -18.52 -22.77
CA LEU A 45 1.38 -17.12 -22.87
C LEU A 45 1.56 -16.51 -21.49
N LEU A 46 0.58 -16.67 -20.61
CA LEU A 46 0.64 -16.14 -19.24
C LEU A 46 1.81 -16.73 -18.45
N ALA A 47 2.01 -18.05 -18.53
CA ALA A 47 3.15 -18.71 -17.88
C ALA A 47 4.51 -18.23 -18.42
N SER A 48 4.63 -18.04 -19.74
CA SER A 48 5.86 -17.54 -20.37
C SER A 48 6.16 -16.09 -19.98
N LEU A 49 5.12 -15.25 -19.91
CA LEU A 49 5.24 -13.89 -19.41
C LEU A 49 5.62 -13.88 -17.92
N ASP A 50 5.00 -14.72 -17.11
CA ASP A 50 5.28 -14.83 -15.68
C ASP A 50 6.72 -15.26 -15.41
N ALA A 51 7.24 -16.22 -16.17
CA ALA A 51 8.65 -16.62 -16.09
C ALA A 51 9.59 -15.46 -16.42
N ALA A 52 9.35 -14.75 -17.53
CA ALA A 52 10.19 -13.61 -17.94
C ALA A 52 10.14 -12.45 -16.92
N VAL A 53 8.98 -12.21 -16.31
CA VAL A 53 8.80 -11.19 -15.27
C VAL A 53 9.56 -11.55 -13.99
N THR A 54 9.48 -12.82 -13.58
CA THR A 54 10.23 -13.34 -12.41
C THR A 54 11.73 -13.29 -12.65
N GLU A 55 12.20 -13.77 -13.79
CA GLU A 55 13.62 -13.77 -14.18
C GLU A 55 14.20 -12.35 -14.21
N ALA A 56 13.44 -11.38 -14.74
CA ALA A 56 13.84 -9.98 -14.76
C ALA A 56 13.68 -9.27 -13.40
N GLY A 57 13.04 -9.90 -12.41
CA GLY A 57 12.78 -9.29 -11.10
C GLY A 57 11.86 -8.07 -11.16
N VAL A 58 10.94 -8.01 -12.13
CA VAL A 58 10.05 -6.86 -12.37
C VAL A 58 8.59 -7.12 -11.99
N ALA A 59 8.33 -8.18 -11.22
CA ALA A 59 7.00 -8.51 -10.71
C ALA A 59 6.46 -7.37 -9.84
N ASP A 60 5.16 -7.07 -9.99
CA ASP A 60 4.50 -6.06 -9.20
C ASP A 60 3.99 -6.64 -7.87
N GLY A 61 4.38 -6.02 -6.75
CA GLY A 61 4.09 -6.50 -5.40
C GLY A 61 2.78 -6.01 -4.77
N ALA A 62 1.99 -5.17 -5.45
CA ALA A 62 0.79 -4.55 -4.85
C ALA A 62 -0.40 -5.51 -4.72
N ALA A 63 -0.58 -6.43 -5.67
CA ALA A 63 -1.66 -7.42 -5.65
C ALA A 63 -1.07 -8.80 -5.89
N ALA A 64 -1.53 -9.77 -5.10
CA ALA A 64 -0.99 -11.14 -5.11
C ALA A 64 -1.66 -11.98 -6.18
N ARG A 65 -0.88 -12.82 -6.88
CA ARG A 65 -1.43 -13.84 -7.78
C ARG A 65 -2.24 -14.86 -6.98
N ILE A 66 -3.35 -15.32 -7.55
CA ILE A 66 -4.15 -16.37 -6.94
C ILE A 66 -3.67 -17.72 -7.47
N GLU A 67 -3.36 -18.63 -6.56
CA GLU A 67 -2.90 -19.96 -6.91
C GLU A 67 -3.94 -20.68 -7.78
N GLY A 68 -3.47 -21.19 -8.92
CA GLY A 68 -4.32 -21.84 -9.90
C GLY A 68 -5.16 -20.96 -10.80
N PHE A 69 -5.11 -19.64 -10.61
CA PHE A 69 -5.78 -18.68 -11.47
C PHE A 69 -4.76 -17.63 -11.91
N PRO A 70 -3.82 -17.97 -12.83
CA PRO A 70 -2.69 -17.10 -13.21
C PRO A 70 -3.12 -15.79 -13.89
N TYR A 71 -4.40 -15.68 -14.23
CA TYR A 71 -5.04 -14.50 -14.81
C TYR A 71 -5.82 -13.66 -13.78
N LEU A 72 -5.71 -13.95 -12.47
CA LEU A 72 -6.36 -13.18 -11.41
C LEU A 72 -5.36 -12.76 -10.32
N ARG A 73 -5.58 -11.58 -9.74
CA ARG A 73 -4.86 -11.10 -8.56
C ARG A 73 -5.80 -10.54 -7.52
N VAL A 74 -5.36 -10.60 -6.26
CA VAL A 74 -6.15 -10.19 -5.10
C VAL A 74 -5.37 -9.25 -4.20
N ASP A 75 -6.08 -8.26 -3.66
CA ASP A 75 -5.66 -7.44 -2.52
C ASP A 75 -6.49 -7.84 -1.28
N ARG A 76 -6.17 -7.31 -0.09
CA ARG A 76 -6.93 -7.64 1.14
C ARG A 76 -8.39 -7.26 1.05
N PHE A 77 -8.67 -6.11 0.44
CA PHE A 77 -10.04 -5.62 0.26
C PHE A 77 -10.88 -6.62 -0.52
N LEU A 78 -10.44 -7.04 -1.71
CA LEU A 78 -11.16 -8.03 -2.50
C LEU A 78 -11.18 -9.42 -1.86
N ALA A 79 -10.16 -9.79 -1.07
CA ALA A 79 -10.17 -11.04 -0.32
C ALA A 79 -11.30 -11.10 0.73
N SER A 80 -11.72 -9.96 1.29
CA SER A 80 -12.77 -9.92 2.33
C SER A 80 -14.14 -10.41 1.86
N PHE A 81 -14.45 -10.24 0.57
CA PHE A 81 -15.75 -10.62 0.02
C PHE A 81 -15.92 -12.12 -0.20
N ARG A 82 -14.87 -12.94 -0.10
CA ARG A 82 -14.90 -14.36 -0.53
C ARG A 82 -15.99 -15.20 0.15
N HIS A 83 -16.49 -14.78 1.31
CA HIS A 83 -17.55 -15.46 2.06
C HIS A 83 -18.95 -14.84 1.89
N GLU A 84 -19.06 -13.74 1.13
CA GLU A 84 -20.29 -12.94 0.95
C GLU A 84 -20.80 -12.99 -0.51
N LEU A 85 -20.30 -13.91 -1.33
CA LEU A 85 -20.65 -14.03 -2.76
C LEU A 85 -21.93 -14.87 -2.96
N THR A 86 -23.06 -14.36 -2.49
CA THR A 86 -24.36 -15.08 -2.50
C THR A 86 -25.07 -15.07 -3.84
N THR A 87 -24.83 -14.05 -4.68
CA THR A 87 -25.47 -13.90 -6.00
C THR A 87 -24.49 -14.11 -7.15
N SER A 88 -25.01 -14.50 -8.32
CA SER A 88 -24.18 -14.61 -9.53
C SER A 88 -23.61 -13.27 -9.99
N GLU A 89 -24.33 -12.17 -9.74
CA GLU A 89 -23.89 -10.81 -10.04
C GLU A 89 -22.75 -10.37 -9.11
N ALA A 90 -22.85 -10.62 -7.80
CA ALA A 90 -21.77 -10.34 -6.84
C ALA A 90 -20.51 -11.15 -7.17
N PHE A 91 -20.67 -12.43 -7.52
CA PHE A 91 -19.55 -13.26 -7.96
C PHE A 91 -18.91 -12.72 -9.25
N ALA A 92 -19.72 -12.34 -10.25
CA ALA A 92 -19.22 -11.79 -11.51
C ALA A 92 -18.48 -10.45 -11.30
N ASP A 93 -19.03 -9.53 -10.50
CA ASP A 93 -18.36 -8.26 -10.16
C ASP A 93 -17.05 -8.51 -9.39
N TRP A 94 -17.03 -9.45 -8.45
CA TRP A 94 -15.83 -9.83 -7.72
C TRP A 94 -14.73 -10.36 -8.64
N VAL A 95 -15.05 -11.32 -9.51
CA VAL A 95 -14.10 -11.86 -10.49
C VAL A 95 -13.60 -10.77 -11.44
N ALA A 96 -14.49 -9.89 -11.91
CA ALA A 96 -14.11 -8.76 -12.75
C ALA A 96 -13.11 -7.83 -12.03
N ARG A 97 -13.26 -7.60 -10.72
CA ARG A 97 -12.30 -6.81 -9.92
C ARG A 97 -10.95 -7.49 -9.75
N LEU A 98 -10.94 -8.79 -9.43
CA LEU A 98 -9.71 -9.59 -9.37
C LEU A 98 -8.95 -9.57 -10.71
N ARG A 99 -9.69 -9.66 -11.80
CA ARG A 99 -9.18 -9.57 -13.17
C ARG A 99 -8.63 -8.18 -13.48
N ARG A 100 -9.33 -7.10 -13.09
CA ARG A 100 -8.83 -5.71 -13.22
C ARG A 100 -7.50 -5.50 -12.49
N ARG A 101 -7.33 -6.11 -11.30
CA ARG A 101 -6.05 -6.06 -10.55
C ARG A 101 -4.91 -6.73 -11.29
N ASP A 102 -5.12 -7.93 -11.81
CA ASP A 102 -4.09 -8.59 -12.63
C ASP A 102 -3.83 -7.83 -13.94
N ALA A 103 -4.86 -7.36 -14.63
CA ALA A 103 -4.71 -6.59 -15.87
C ALA A 103 -3.87 -5.32 -15.70
N GLN A 104 -4.01 -4.65 -14.55
CA GLN A 104 -3.19 -3.50 -14.20
C GLN A 104 -1.74 -3.93 -13.89
N ALA A 105 -1.55 -4.97 -13.09
CA ALA A 105 -0.22 -5.47 -12.76
C ALA A 105 0.54 -5.95 -14.01
N ARG A 106 -0.09 -6.66 -14.94
CA ARG A 106 0.55 -7.10 -16.19
C ARG A 106 0.98 -5.94 -17.07
N ARG A 107 0.22 -4.85 -17.10
CA ARG A 107 0.62 -3.62 -17.81
C ARG A 107 1.87 -2.99 -17.19
N VAL A 108 1.96 -2.97 -15.86
CA VAL A 108 3.15 -2.49 -15.13
C VAL A 108 4.35 -3.39 -15.38
N GLU A 109 4.18 -4.71 -15.22
CA GLU A 109 5.24 -5.70 -15.38
C GLU A 109 5.82 -5.69 -16.81
N VAL A 110 4.97 -5.66 -17.85
CA VAL A 110 5.42 -5.56 -19.25
C VAL A 110 6.06 -4.21 -19.57
N ALA A 111 5.63 -3.12 -18.93
CA ALA A 111 6.24 -1.81 -19.08
C ALA A 111 7.66 -1.76 -18.49
N ASN A 112 7.91 -2.51 -17.43
CA ASN A 112 9.21 -2.62 -16.76
C ASN A 112 10.08 -3.77 -17.32
N LEU A 113 9.52 -4.68 -18.12
CA LEU A 113 10.26 -5.80 -18.70
C LEU A 113 11.32 -5.30 -19.70
N PRO A 114 12.56 -5.84 -19.66
CA PRO A 114 13.59 -5.50 -20.62
C PRO A 114 13.15 -5.74 -22.08
N VAL A 115 13.69 -4.95 -23.01
CA VAL A 115 13.23 -4.92 -24.41
C VAL A 115 13.40 -6.29 -25.10
N ALA A 116 14.49 -6.99 -24.83
CA ALA A 116 14.80 -8.28 -25.46
C ALA A 116 13.76 -9.39 -25.13
N PRO A 117 13.52 -9.77 -23.85
CA PRO A 117 12.51 -10.77 -23.51
C PRO A 117 11.10 -10.34 -23.94
N ARG A 118 10.77 -9.04 -23.85
CA ARG A 118 9.50 -8.50 -24.34
C ARG A 118 9.30 -8.76 -25.83
N ARG A 119 10.30 -8.43 -26.66
CA ARG A 119 10.25 -8.68 -28.13
C ARG A 119 10.23 -10.17 -28.46
N ALA A 120 10.98 -10.99 -27.72
CA ALA A 120 10.99 -12.43 -27.92
C ALA A 120 9.60 -13.05 -27.70
N LEU A 121 8.91 -12.67 -26.62
CA LEU A 121 7.56 -13.15 -26.33
C LEU A 121 6.55 -12.63 -27.37
N THR A 122 6.60 -11.35 -27.74
CA THR A 122 5.76 -10.78 -28.80
C THR A 122 5.86 -11.58 -30.10
N ARG A 123 7.08 -11.93 -30.53
CA ARG A 123 7.30 -12.76 -31.73
C ARG A 123 6.83 -14.19 -31.56
N ARG A 124 7.17 -14.83 -30.43
CA ARG A 124 6.80 -16.23 -30.13
C ARG A 124 5.30 -16.46 -30.22
N PHE A 125 4.50 -15.53 -29.72
CA PHE A 125 3.04 -15.63 -29.72
C PHE A 125 2.37 -14.94 -30.90
N GLY A 126 3.14 -14.31 -31.81
CA GLY A 126 2.59 -13.63 -32.98
C GLY A 126 1.63 -12.47 -32.64
N VAL A 127 1.85 -11.79 -31.52
CA VAL A 127 0.95 -10.73 -31.02
C VAL A 127 1.55 -9.34 -31.27
N PRO A 128 0.74 -8.29 -31.50
CA PRO A 128 1.27 -6.94 -31.72
C PRO A 128 1.83 -6.31 -30.42
N ALA A 129 1.20 -6.60 -29.27
CA ALA A 129 1.60 -6.08 -27.98
C ALA A 129 1.33 -7.09 -26.86
N LEU A 130 2.34 -7.31 -26.01
CA LEU A 130 2.32 -8.39 -25.02
C LEU A 130 1.30 -8.17 -23.89
N ALA A 131 1.20 -6.96 -23.33
CA ALA A 131 0.25 -6.67 -22.24
C ALA A 131 -1.23 -6.75 -22.68
N PRO A 132 -1.66 -6.13 -23.80
CA PRO A 132 -3.01 -6.33 -24.32
C PRO A 132 -3.34 -7.80 -24.60
N ALA A 133 -2.41 -8.56 -25.21
CA ALA A 133 -2.60 -9.97 -25.49
C ALA A 133 -2.76 -10.82 -24.22
N ALA A 134 -1.88 -10.61 -23.23
CA ALA A 134 -1.98 -11.27 -21.93
C ALA A 134 -3.32 -10.94 -21.26
N ASN A 135 -3.77 -9.68 -21.34
CA ASN A 135 -5.03 -9.28 -20.75
C ASN A 135 -6.24 -9.89 -21.46
N ALA A 136 -6.24 -9.94 -22.79
CA ALA A 136 -7.28 -10.62 -23.57
C ALA A 136 -7.34 -12.13 -23.25
N CYS A 137 -6.19 -12.76 -23.06
CA CYS A 137 -6.13 -14.14 -22.59
C CYS A 137 -6.73 -14.31 -21.19
N GLY A 138 -6.48 -13.37 -20.28
CA GLY A 138 -7.10 -13.39 -18.95
C GLY A 138 -8.63 -13.27 -19.01
N GLU A 139 -9.16 -12.37 -19.83
CA GLU A 139 -10.64 -12.25 -20.01
C GLU A 139 -11.25 -13.54 -20.57
N ARG A 140 -10.60 -14.16 -21.56
CA ARG A 140 -11.05 -15.43 -22.14
C ARG A 140 -11.10 -16.54 -21.09
N LEU A 141 -10.05 -16.69 -20.29
CA LEU A 141 -9.98 -17.72 -19.25
C LEU A 141 -11.03 -17.48 -18.15
N VAL A 142 -11.24 -16.23 -17.72
CA VAL A 142 -12.35 -15.89 -16.80
C VAL A 142 -13.69 -16.32 -17.37
N HIS A 143 -13.98 -15.96 -18.61
CA HIS A 143 -15.26 -16.28 -19.24
C HIS A 143 -15.49 -17.80 -19.33
N HIS A 144 -14.48 -18.53 -19.79
CA HIS A 144 -14.54 -19.99 -19.96
C HIS A 144 -14.60 -20.74 -18.63
N GLU A 145 -13.73 -20.42 -17.67
CA GLU A 145 -13.54 -21.23 -16.47
C GLU A 145 -14.44 -20.84 -15.31
N LEU A 146 -14.82 -19.56 -15.19
CA LEU A 146 -15.54 -19.04 -14.02
C LEU A 146 -16.97 -18.60 -14.33
N LEU A 147 -17.23 -18.06 -15.51
CA LEU A 147 -18.55 -17.52 -15.86
C LEU A 147 -19.46 -18.55 -16.55
N THR A 148 -18.92 -19.36 -17.48
CA THR A 148 -19.70 -20.38 -18.23
C THR A 148 -19.63 -21.77 -17.60
N ALA A 149 -18.44 -22.32 -17.37
CA ALA A 149 -18.28 -23.72 -16.99
C ALA A 149 -18.41 -24.01 -15.48
N GLY A 150 -19.43 -23.45 -14.83
CA GLY A 150 -19.52 -23.23 -13.38
C GLY A 150 -19.36 -24.42 -12.42
N GLY A 151 -19.29 -24.08 -11.13
CA GLY A 151 -19.29 -24.99 -9.97
C GLY A 151 -17.89 -25.22 -9.36
N PRO A 152 -17.11 -26.22 -9.81
CA PRO A 152 -15.84 -26.58 -9.19
C PRO A 152 -14.79 -25.46 -9.20
N ALA A 153 -14.62 -24.76 -10.32
CA ALA A 153 -13.66 -23.66 -10.45
C ALA A 153 -14.03 -22.47 -9.56
N ARG A 154 -15.32 -22.14 -9.44
CA ARG A 154 -15.79 -21.10 -8.51
C ARG A 154 -15.46 -21.44 -7.06
N ARG A 155 -15.75 -22.67 -6.63
CA ARG A 155 -15.41 -23.15 -5.28
C ARG A 155 -13.90 -23.17 -5.03
N ALA A 156 -13.13 -23.59 -6.03
CA ALA A 156 -11.67 -23.57 -5.95
C ALA A 156 -11.12 -22.15 -5.83
N LEU A 157 -11.65 -21.19 -6.62
CA LEU A 157 -11.29 -19.79 -6.53
C LEU A 157 -11.55 -19.21 -5.14
N VAL A 158 -12.75 -19.42 -4.60
CA VAL A 158 -13.11 -18.95 -3.24
C VAL A 158 -12.15 -19.49 -2.18
N ARG A 159 -11.73 -20.75 -2.28
CA ARG A 159 -10.73 -21.35 -1.37
C ARG A 159 -9.32 -20.82 -1.58
N ALA A 160 -8.93 -20.58 -2.83
CA ALA A 160 -7.58 -20.11 -3.19
C ALA A 160 -7.37 -18.62 -2.86
N VAL A 161 -8.43 -17.82 -2.78
CA VAL A 161 -8.31 -16.39 -2.48
C VAL A 161 -7.88 -16.16 -1.03
N LYS A 162 -6.63 -15.75 -0.91
CA LYS A 162 -6.01 -15.30 0.33
C LYS A 162 -5.08 -14.13 0.02
N ALA A 163 -5.27 -13.02 0.72
CA ALA A 163 -4.29 -11.94 0.68
C ALA A 163 -3.03 -12.36 1.46
N PRO A 164 -1.81 -12.06 0.97
CA PRO A 164 -0.57 -12.39 1.68
C PRO A 164 -0.59 -11.84 3.08
N ASP A 165 0.11 -12.48 4.03
CA ASP A 165 0.40 -11.83 5.30
C ASP A 165 1.83 -11.26 5.24
N HIS A 166 1.98 -9.97 5.53
CA HIS A 166 3.30 -9.32 5.61
C HIS A 166 4.05 -9.58 6.92
N TYR A 167 3.55 -10.52 7.74
CA TYR A 167 4.23 -11.11 8.88
C TYR A 167 4.69 -12.54 8.59
N LEU A 168 6.00 -12.72 8.49
CA LEU A 168 6.68 -14.01 8.31
C LEU A 168 6.68 -14.80 9.61
N THR A 169 5.76 -15.76 9.74
CA THR A 169 5.61 -16.58 10.96
C THR A 169 6.88 -17.32 11.34
N TRP A 170 7.63 -17.88 10.38
CA TRP A 170 8.88 -18.61 10.68
C TRP A 170 9.93 -17.71 11.36
N ARG A 171 9.97 -16.41 11.03
CA ARG A 171 10.87 -15.46 11.71
C ARG A 171 10.47 -15.20 13.14
N ARG A 172 9.16 -15.19 13.43
CA ARG A 172 8.66 -15.09 14.80
C ARG A 172 9.04 -16.30 15.63
N VAL A 173 9.01 -17.49 15.03
CA VAL A 173 9.42 -18.74 15.69
C VAL A 173 10.93 -18.72 15.97
N VAL A 174 11.77 -18.52 14.94
CA VAL A 174 13.24 -18.51 15.08
C VAL A 174 13.73 -17.34 15.94
N GLY A 175 13.07 -16.19 15.87
CA GLY A 175 13.38 -15.00 16.66
C GLY A 175 12.83 -15.01 18.09
N LEU A 176 12.28 -16.14 18.55
CA LEU A 176 11.72 -16.29 19.90
C LEU A 176 10.74 -15.15 20.25
N TYR A 177 9.84 -14.84 19.30
CA TYR A 177 8.89 -13.73 19.39
C TYR A 177 8.14 -13.64 20.73
N PRO A 178 7.70 -14.74 21.39
CA PRO A 178 7.07 -14.66 22.70
C PRO A 178 7.90 -13.96 23.78
N LEU A 179 9.24 -14.01 23.67
CA LEU A 179 10.19 -13.34 24.56
C LEU A 179 10.58 -11.95 24.01
N THR A 180 10.97 -11.88 22.74
CA THR A 180 11.44 -10.62 22.14
C THR A 180 10.36 -9.55 22.04
N ARG A 181 9.07 -9.95 22.01
CA ARG A 181 7.94 -9.01 22.08
C ARG A 181 7.91 -8.13 23.32
N LEU A 182 8.54 -8.55 24.43
CA LEU A 182 8.63 -7.73 25.65
C LEU A 182 9.48 -6.47 25.38
N GLY A 183 10.66 -6.64 24.80
CA GLY A 183 11.53 -5.53 24.42
C GLY A 183 10.90 -4.64 23.33
N LEU A 184 10.21 -5.25 22.37
CA LEU A 184 9.45 -4.50 21.35
C LEU A 184 8.35 -3.64 21.98
N ALA A 185 7.59 -4.21 22.92
CA ALA A 185 6.53 -3.49 23.63
C ALA A 185 7.10 -2.33 24.46
N LEU A 186 8.22 -2.53 25.15
CA LEU A 186 8.90 -1.47 25.91
C LEU A 186 9.37 -0.33 24.98
N GLY A 187 10.05 -0.65 23.89
CA GLY A 187 10.49 0.35 22.91
C GLY A 187 9.32 1.12 22.29
N TYR A 188 8.21 0.44 22.03
CA TYR A 188 6.98 1.08 21.56
C TYR A 188 6.36 2.04 22.61
N GLN A 189 6.29 1.65 23.88
CA GLN A 189 5.76 2.53 24.93
C GLN A 189 6.66 3.76 25.15
N GLN A 190 7.98 3.58 25.12
CA GLN A 190 8.92 4.69 25.19
C GLN A 190 8.72 5.66 24.01
N TRP A 191 8.65 5.12 22.79
CA TRP A 191 8.36 5.91 21.60
C TRP A 191 7.05 6.70 21.74
N LYS A 192 5.97 6.09 22.26
CA LYS A 192 4.69 6.79 22.49
C LYS A 192 4.85 7.98 23.43
N GLN A 193 5.55 7.80 24.56
CA GLN A 193 5.74 8.87 25.55
C GLN A 193 6.51 10.04 24.95
N GLU A 194 7.56 9.75 24.18
CA GLU A 194 8.40 10.76 23.54
C GLU A 194 7.66 11.51 22.41
N GLN A 195 6.93 10.77 21.56
CA GLN A 195 6.44 11.31 20.28
C GLN A 195 4.99 11.81 20.31
N LEU A 196 4.19 11.44 21.31
CA LEU A 196 2.78 11.86 21.37
C LEU A 196 2.55 13.16 22.16
N THR A 197 3.53 13.60 22.95
CA THR A 197 3.44 14.83 23.75
C THR A 197 3.07 16.08 22.94
N PRO A 198 3.59 16.30 21.71
CA PRO A 198 3.24 17.50 20.93
C PRO A 198 1.75 17.63 20.56
N PHE A 199 1.00 16.52 20.46
CA PHE A 199 -0.43 16.55 20.13
C PHE A 199 -1.30 17.22 21.22
N ALA A 200 -0.80 17.32 22.45
CA ALA A 200 -1.50 17.99 23.55
C ALA A 200 -1.54 19.53 23.39
N ARG A 201 -0.70 20.11 22.52
CA ARG A 201 -0.61 21.57 22.32
C ARG A 201 -1.49 22.03 21.15
N PRO A 202 -2.04 23.26 21.17
CA PRO A 202 -2.69 23.83 20.00
C PRO A 202 -1.72 24.03 18.83
N LEU A 203 -2.14 23.66 17.61
CA LEU A 203 -1.31 23.79 16.40
C LEU A 203 -0.76 25.21 16.18
N ALA A 204 -1.57 26.23 16.48
CA ALA A 204 -1.21 27.64 16.36
C ALA A 204 -0.05 28.04 17.29
N THR A 205 0.12 27.35 18.42
CA THR A 205 1.18 27.61 19.41
C THR A 205 2.48 26.89 19.10
N MET A 206 2.51 26.00 18.09
CA MET A 206 3.72 25.32 17.62
C MET A 206 4.59 26.27 16.77
N ALA A 207 4.87 27.46 17.30
CA ALA A 207 5.82 28.38 16.72
C ALA A 207 7.22 27.77 16.77
N ALA A 208 7.93 27.91 15.65
CA ALA A 208 9.28 27.47 15.40
C ALA A 208 10.23 27.79 16.56
N SER A 209 10.44 26.86 17.50
CA SER A 209 11.32 27.14 18.63
C SER A 209 12.80 27.25 18.19
N THR A 210 13.14 26.76 16.99
CA THR A 210 14.45 26.93 16.31
C THR A 210 14.42 26.68 14.79
N SER A 211 13.34 26.11 14.22
CA SER A 211 13.28 25.54 12.88
C SER A 211 12.40 26.35 11.91
N ARG A 212 12.84 26.61 10.67
CA ARG A 212 11.98 27.31 9.69
C ARG A 212 10.85 26.38 9.24
N VAL A 213 9.60 26.73 9.54
CA VAL A 213 8.42 25.99 9.05
C VAL A 213 8.10 26.42 7.63
N ARG A 214 8.02 25.46 6.70
CA ARG A 214 7.56 25.66 5.32
C ARG A 214 6.14 25.13 5.17
N HIS A 215 5.30 25.91 4.50
CA HIS A 215 3.93 25.52 4.18
C HIS A 215 3.86 25.01 2.74
N TYR A 216 3.20 23.87 2.54
CA TYR A 216 2.90 23.31 1.23
C TYR A 216 1.38 23.18 1.07
N VAL A 217 0.83 23.81 0.05
CA VAL A 217 -0.61 23.86 -0.24
C VAL A 217 -0.90 23.17 -1.59
N PRO A 218 -2.05 22.49 -1.76
CA PRO A 218 -2.38 21.91 -3.05
C PRO A 218 -2.64 23.02 -4.07
N VAL A 219 -2.22 22.85 -5.35
CA VAL A 219 -2.45 23.84 -6.42
C VAL A 219 -3.92 24.29 -6.52
N SER A 220 -4.87 23.39 -6.28
CA SER A 220 -6.30 23.75 -6.28
C SER A 220 -6.68 24.82 -5.25
N ALA A 221 -5.93 24.96 -4.16
CA ALA A 221 -6.18 26.01 -3.16
C ALA A 221 -5.77 27.42 -3.65
N GLU A 222 -4.94 27.51 -4.70
CA GLU A 222 -4.58 28.76 -5.38
C GLU A 222 -5.70 29.19 -6.35
N ASP A 223 -6.32 28.24 -7.07
CA ASP A 223 -7.37 28.49 -8.08
C ASP A 223 -8.77 28.80 -7.47
N ASP A 224 -9.02 28.43 -6.21
CA ASP A 224 -10.25 28.76 -5.47
C ASP A 224 -10.48 30.29 -5.33
N GLU A 225 -9.57 31.14 -5.81
CA GLU A 225 -9.61 32.61 -5.73
C GLU A 225 -10.53 33.23 -6.80
N GLN A 226 -10.82 32.47 -7.86
CA GLN A 226 -11.58 32.94 -9.02
C GLN A 226 -13.00 32.36 -9.11
N ARG A 227 -13.31 31.33 -8.32
CA ARG A 227 -14.65 30.72 -8.24
C ARG A 227 -15.25 31.12 -6.90
N GLY A 228 -16.17 32.09 -6.95
CA GLY A 228 -16.74 32.74 -5.77
C GLY A 228 -17.25 31.81 -4.66
N GLU A 229 -17.26 32.36 -3.45
CA GLU A 229 -17.69 31.75 -2.21
C GLU A 229 -19.14 31.26 -2.25
N GLY A 230 -19.37 30.01 -1.85
CA GLY A 230 -20.70 29.49 -1.47
C GLY A 230 -21.13 28.22 -2.21
N GLY A 231 -21.03 27.07 -1.54
CA GLY A 231 -21.79 25.85 -1.90
C GLY A 231 -20.98 24.56 -2.12
N GLU A 232 -19.65 24.60 -2.21
CA GLU A 232 -18.86 23.45 -2.70
C GLU A 232 -18.72 22.26 -1.72
N GLY A 233 -18.99 22.47 -0.43
CA GLY A 233 -18.91 21.42 0.59
C GLY A 233 -19.95 20.32 0.41
N ASP A 234 -21.19 20.71 0.09
CA ASP A 234 -22.29 19.77 -0.14
C ASP A 234 -22.17 19.09 -1.51
N THR A 235 -21.64 19.81 -2.51
CA THR A 235 -21.48 19.27 -3.87
C THR A 235 -20.43 18.17 -3.97
N VAL A 236 -19.33 18.24 -3.20
CA VAL A 236 -18.30 17.19 -3.19
C VAL A 236 -18.75 15.97 -2.39
N ALA A 237 -19.40 16.15 -1.24
CA ALA A 237 -19.97 15.04 -0.46
C ALA A 237 -21.06 14.30 -1.25
N ALA A 238 -21.85 15.03 -2.04
CA ALA A 238 -22.85 14.45 -2.96
C ALA A 238 -22.24 13.49 -4.00
N LEU A 239 -20.95 13.62 -4.35
CA LEU A 239 -20.28 12.68 -5.26
C LEU A 239 -20.20 11.27 -4.68
N VAL A 240 -20.02 11.14 -3.37
CA VAL A 240 -19.98 9.84 -2.69
C VAL A 240 -21.39 9.30 -2.48
N ARG A 241 -22.33 10.16 -2.02
CA ARG A 241 -23.73 9.77 -1.80
C ARG A 241 -24.43 9.31 -3.08
N GLY A 242 -24.19 10.03 -4.18
CA GLY A 242 -24.78 9.76 -5.48
C GLY A 242 -24.00 8.73 -6.32
N ALA A 243 -22.87 8.21 -5.84
CA ALA A 243 -22.09 7.24 -6.59
C ALA A 243 -22.89 5.93 -6.72
N PRO A 244 -23.04 5.38 -7.96
CA PRO A 244 -23.66 4.08 -8.12
C PRO A 244 -22.85 3.02 -7.40
N ARG A 245 -23.55 2.07 -6.78
CA ARG A 245 -22.95 0.96 -6.03
C ARG A 245 -22.92 -0.29 -6.90
N SER A 246 -21.78 -0.97 -6.91
CA SER A 246 -21.67 -2.27 -7.59
C SER A 246 -22.45 -3.37 -6.85
N PRO A 247 -22.61 -4.57 -7.44
CA PRO A 247 -23.18 -5.73 -6.72
C PRO A 247 -22.45 -6.12 -5.42
N LEU A 248 -21.22 -5.64 -5.21
CA LEU A 248 -20.46 -5.79 -3.96
C LEU A 248 -20.62 -4.60 -3.00
N GLY A 249 -21.53 -3.66 -3.29
CA GLY A 249 -21.73 -2.44 -2.50
C GLY A 249 -20.63 -1.40 -2.65
N ILE A 250 -19.71 -1.57 -3.62
CA ILE A 250 -18.56 -0.67 -3.80
C ILE A 250 -19.03 0.60 -4.52
N PRO A 251 -18.75 1.81 -3.99
CA PRO A 251 -19.10 3.05 -4.69
C PRO A 251 -18.19 3.24 -5.91
N GLU A 252 -18.79 3.42 -7.08
CA GLU A 252 -18.06 3.64 -8.33
C GLU A 252 -17.79 5.14 -8.52
N LEU A 253 -16.56 5.54 -8.16
CA LEU A 253 -16.07 6.91 -8.33
C LEU A 253 -15.17 6.99 -9.58
N ASP A 254 -15.59 7.78 -10.56
CA ASP A 254 -14.79 8.00 -11.78
C ASP A 254 -13.57 8.91 -11.50
N ALA A 255 -12.76 9.12 -12.55
CA ALA A 255 -11.55 9.93 -12.44
C ALA A 255 -11.82 11.40 -12.08
N ALA A 256 -12.95 11.96 -12.52
CA ALA A 256 -13.32 13.35 -12.25
C ALA A 256 -13.80 13.51 -10.81
N ALA A 257 -14.61 12.57 -10.31
CA ALA A 257 -15.01 12.49 -8.91
C ALA A 257 -13.79 12.34 -8.00
N LEU A 258 -12.86 11.42 -8.34
CA LEU A 258 -11.60 11.27 -7.60
C LEU A 258 -10.80 12.57 -7.58
N GLN A 259 -10.66 13.27 -8.70
CA GLN A 259 -9.92 14.53 -8.75
C GLN A 259 -10.53 15.60 -7.84
N ARG A 260 -11.87 15.77 -7.85
CA ARG A 260 -12.58 16.72 -6.99
C ARG A 260 -12.46 16.36 -5.50
N LEU A 261 -12.70 15.09 -5.16
CA LEU A 261 -12.57 14.58 -3.80
C LEU A 261 -11.13 14.75 -3.29
N ALA A 262 -10.15 14.38 -4.12
CA ALA A 262 -8.74 14.51 -3.78
C ALA A 262 -8.34 15.97 -3.53
N ALA A 263 -8.77 16.89 -4.39
CA ALA A 263 -8.52 18.31 -4.24
C ALA A 263 -9.18 18.89 -2.98
N ARG A 264 -10.42 18.50 -2.66
CA ARG A 264 -11.16 18.99 -1.48
C ARG A 264 -10.51 18.56 -0.16
N HIS A 265 -10.08 17.31 -0.07
CA HIS A 265 -9.55 16.72 1.16
C HIS A 265 -8.02 16.74 1.26
N ALA A 266 -7.33 17.31 0.26
CA ALA A 266 -5.88 17.47 0.29
C ALA A 266 -5.45 18.40 1.45
N PRO A 267 -4.50 17.95 2.31
CA PRO A 267 -4.08 18.71 3.47
C PRO A 267 -3.09 19.83 3.11
N VAL A 268 -2.93 20.78 4.04
CA VAL A 268 -1.79 21.69 4.07
C VAL A 268 -0.68 21.03 4.89
N TYR A 269 0.53 20.92 4.35
CA TYR A 269 1.67 20.39 5.11
C TYR A 269 2.48 21.55 5.70
N ARG A 270 2.63 21.56 7.02
CA ARG A 270 3.52 22.45 7.79
C ARG A 270 4.75 21.64 8.14
N ILE A 271 5.87 21.90 7.47
CA ILE A 271 7.07 21.05 7.58
C ILE A 271 8.20 21.87 8.17
N GLU A 272 8.65 21.49 9.36
CA GLU A 272 9.89 22.03 9.91
C GLU A 272 11.06 21.65 9.00
N THR A 273 11.88 22.63 8.63
CA THR A 273 12.94 22.46 7.64
C THR A 273 14.29 22.84 8.21
N HIS A 274 15.16 21.85 8.38
CA HIS A 274 16.58 22.04 8.70
C HIS A 274 17.47 21.90 7.47
N SER A 275 17.06 21.09 6.49
CA SER A 275 17.87 20.75 5.32
C SER A 275 17.02 20.54 4.06
N VAL A 276 17.67 20.15 2.96
CA VAL A 276 16.96 19.73 1.75
C VAL A 276 16.24 18.39 1.92
N ALA A 277 16.63 17.58 2.93
CA ALA A 277 15.99 16.30 3.21
C ALA A 277 14.56 16.47 3.73
N ASP A 278 14.23 17.63 4.30
CA ASP A 278 12.89 17.95 4.82
C ASP A 278 11.99 18.59 3.75
N ARG A 279 12.44 18.66 2.49
CA ARG A 279 11.65 19.19 1.38
C ARG A 279 11.01 18.03 0.64
N PRO A 280 9.67 17.98 0.55
CA PRO A 280 9.02 16.92 -0.18
C PRO A 280 9.20 17.09 -1.70
N GLY A 281 9.02 15.99 -2.43
CA GLY A 281 9.17 15.98 -3.87
C GLY A 281 8.71 14.68 -4.53
N THR A 282 9.09 14.51 -5.80
CA THR A 282 8.68 13.36 -6.60
C THR A 282 9.79 12.29 -6.65
N PRO A 283 9.51 11.02 -6.31
CA PRO A 283 10.51 9.96 -6.46
C PRO A 283 10.93 9.72 -7.92
N TYR A 284 12.22 9.50 -8.14
CA TYR A 284 12.80 9.15 -9.44
C TYR A 284 14.04 8.26 -9.28
N TRP A 285 14.45 7.63 -10.38
CA TRP A 285 15.72 6.90 -10.44
C TRP A 285 16.84 7.84 -10.87
N ARG A 286 17.86 8.00 -10.03
CA ARG A 286 19.11 8.66 -10.40
C ARG A 286 20.20 7.64 -10.69
N ASP A 287 21.19 8.05 -11.47
CA ASP A 287 22.42 7.27 -11.62
C ASP A 287 23.17 7.20 -10.30
N GLY A 288 23.69 6.02 -10.00
CA GLY A 288 24.46 5.72 -8.81
C GLY A 288 25.67 4.87 -9.14
N PRO A 289 26.67 4.83 -8.24
CA PRO A 289 27.96 4.17 -8.49
C PRO A 289 27.83 2.64 -8.68
N ARG A 290 26.75 2.04 -8.20
CA ARG A 290 26.46 0.60 -8.30
C ARG A 290 25.13 0.32 -9.03
N GLY A 291 24.71 1.25 -9.89
CA GLY A 291 23.43 1.23 -10.60
C GLY A 291 22.41 2.23 -10.06
N PRO A 292 21.16 2.20 -10.59
CA PRO A 292 20.13 3.18 -10.26
C PRO A 292 19.81 3.22 -8.76
N LEU A 293 19.74 4.43 -8.20
CA LEU A 293 19.37 4.68 -6.81
C LEU A 293 18.08 5.49 -6.71
N PRO A 294 17.22 5.20 -5.73
CA PRO A 294 16.04 6.02 -5.50
C PRO A 294 16.46 7.40 -4.98
N ALA A 295 15.82 8.43 -5.50
CA ALA A 295 15.99 9.83 -5.11
C ALA A 295 14.66 10.57 -5.20
N VAL A 296 14.61 11.80 -4.67
CA VAL A 296 13.42 12.65 -4.68
C VAL A 296 13.77 14.00 -5.29
N ASP A 297 13.04 14.39 -6.33
CA ASP A 297 13.14 15.71 -6.96
C ASP A 297 12.31 16.72 -6.15
N THR A 298 12.99 17.51 -5.33
CA THR A 298 12.37 18.51 -4.43
C THR A 298 12.07 19.84 -5.13
N THR A 299 12.37 19.97 -6.43
CA THR A 299 12.09 21.21 -7.17
C THR A 299 10.61 21.34 -7.55
N ARG A 300 9.93 20.20 -7.68
CA ARG A 300 8.51 20.10 -8.02
C ARG A 300 7.79 19.24 -6.97
N PRO A 301 7.28 19.87 -5.90
CA PRO A 301 6.51 19.18 -4.87
C PRO A 301 5.28 18.50 -5.49
N ALA A 302 5.13 17.21 -5.20
CA ALA A 302 4.00 16.41 -5.64
C ALA A 302 3.59 15.44 -4.54
N VAL A 303 2.31 15.12 -4.52
CA VAL A 303 1.70 14.16 -3.60
C VAL A 303 0.97 13.12 -4.44
N ASP A 304 1.33 11.86 -4.25
CA ASP A 304 0.65 10.76 -4.92
C ASP A 304 -0.74 10.59 -4.31
N VAL A 305 -1.76 10.40 -5.15
CA VAL A 305 -3.13 10.16 -4.72
C VAL A 305 -3.61 8.81 -5.23
N ARG A 306 -4.26 8.05 -4.34
CA ARG A 306 -4.93 6.80 -4.67
C ARG A 306 -6.31 6.74 -4.02
N LEU A 307 -7.27 6.23 -4.78
CA LEU A 307 -8.54 5.73 -4.26
C LEU A 307 -8.40 4.26 -3.86
N VAL A 308 -8.73 3.95 -2.61
CA VAL A 308 -8.92 2.59 -2.10
C VAL A 308 -10.25 2.49 -1.36
N HIS A 309 -10.56 1.31 -0.81
CA HIS A 309 -11.79 1.10 -0.06
C HIS A 309 -11.51 0.31 1.21
N THR A 310 -12.33 0.55 2.22
CA THR A 310 -12.40 -0.21 3.47
C THR A 310 -13.84 -0.66 3.70
N ARG A 311 -14.05 -1.49 4.72
CA ARG A 311 -15.35 -1.89 5.24
C ARG A 311 -15.48 -1.37 6.66
N PHE A 312 -16.66 -0.85 6.99
CA PHE A 312 -16.98 -0.42 8.34
C PHE A 312 -18.48 -0.49 8.56
N GLN A 313 -18.94 -1.17 9.62
CA GLN A 313 -20.36 -1.31 9.96
C GLN A 313 -21.24 -1.78 8.79
N GLY A 314 -20.75 -2.75 8.02
CA GLY A 314 -21.44 -3.31 6.86
C GLY A 314 -21.37 -2.47 5.57
N ALA A 315 -20.89 -1.23 5.63
CA ALA A 315 -20.73 -0.38 4.45
C ALA A 315 -19.33 -0.50 3.83
N VAL A 316 -19.24 -0.35 2.50
CA VAL A 316 -17.97 -0.14 1.80
C VAL A 316 -17.71 1.37 1.68
N LEU A 317 -16.62 1.83 2.28
CA LEU A 317 -16.28 3.23 2.36
C LEU A 317 -15.07 3.58 1.47
N PRO A 318 -15.13 4.66 0.66
CA PRO A 318 -13.99 5.10 -0.12
C PRO A 318 -12.93 5.78 0.76
N GLN A 319 -11.67 5.56 0.41
CA GLN A 319 -10.52 6.12 1.09
C GLN A 319 -9.59 6.83 0.11
N LEU A 320 -9.28 8.09 0.38
CA LEU A 320 -8.30 8.88 -0.34
C LEU A 320 -6.96 8.77 0.38
N VAL A 321 -5.95 8.22 -0.30
CA VAL A 321 -4.61 8.01 0.24
C VAL A 321 -3.65 8.98 -0.45
N TYR A 322 -2.98 9.80 0.35
CA TYR A 322 -2.00 10.79 -0.05
C TYR A 322 -0.62 10.32 0.41
N THR A 323 0.33 10.14 -0.52
CA THR A 323 1.72 9.82 -0.17
C THR A 323 2.64 10.99 -0.52
N LEU A 324 3.30 11.52 0.50
CA LEU A 324 4.32 12.56 0.43
C LEU A 324 5.71 11.92 0.62
N TRP A 325 6.67 12.24 -0.24
CA TRP A 325 8.02 11.65 -0.18
C TRP A 325 9.10 12.68 0.12
N PHE A 326 10.07 12.29 0.95
CA PHE A 326 11.26 13.06 1.32
C PHE A 326 12.54 12.35 0.86
N PRO A 327 13.61 13.09 0.51
CA PRO A 327 14.88 12.49 0.06
C PRO A 327 15.51 11.48 1.02
N ALA A 328 15.41 11.69 2.33
CA ALA A 328 16.04 10.86 3.36
C ALA A 328 15.49 11.21 4.75
N ARG A 329 15.66 10.31 5.72
CA ARG A 329 15.76 10.64 7.15
C ARG A 329 17.26 10.72 7.48
N PRO A 330 17.88 11.90 7.53
CA PRO A 330 19.30 12.01 7.84
C PRO A 330 19.63 11.36 9.18
N ARG A 331 20.79 10.71 9.25
CA ARG A 331 21.27 10.18 10.54
C ARG A 331 21.65 11.34 11.45
N GLN A 332 21.17 11.30 12.68
CA GLN A 332 21.49 12.29 13.70
C GLN A 332 22.73 11.91 14.54
N GLY A 333 23.23 10.68 14.38
CA GLY A 333 24.44 10.20 15.04
C GLY A 333 24.85 8.80 14.57
N PRO A 334 26.00 8.27 15.04
CA PRO A 334 26.50 6.96 14.62
C PRO A 334 25.60 5.79 15.05
N LEU A 335 24.85 5.96 16.15
CA LEU A 335 23.92 4.96 16.68
C LEU A 335 22.49 5.12 16.18
N ASP A 336 22.23 6.05 15.26
CA ASP A 336 20.90 6.26 14.70
C ASP A 336 20.53 5.12 13.73
N LEU A 337 19.74 4.18 14.25
CA LEU A 337 19.31 2.99 13.53
C LEU A 337 18.23 3.26 12.48
N LEU A 338 17.55 4.41 12.59
CA LEU A 338 16.36 4.78 11.81
C LEU A 338 16.71 5.62 10.57
N GLY A 339 17.90 6.22 10.52
CA GLY A 339 18.32 7.06 9.40
C GLY A 339 18.61 6.28 8.11
N GLY A 340 18.28 6.87 6.95
CA GLY A 340 18.52 6.29 5.64
C GLY A 340 17.87 7.04 4.48
N ARG A 341 17.99 6.51 3.25
CA ARG A 341 17.44 7.10 2.02
C ARG A 341 15.93 6.93 1.96
N LEU A 342 15.28 7.93 1.38
CA LEU A 342 13.83 8.08 1.28
C LEU A 342 13.13 8.04 2.63
N ASP A 343 12.19 8.94 2.80
CA ASP A 343 11.24 8.89 3.89
C ASP A 343 9.89 9.42 3.37
N GLY A 344 8.86 9.43 4.18
CA GLY A 344 7.58 9.94 3.73
C GLY A 344 6.51 9.98 4.79
N LEU A 345 5.37 10.50 4.38
CA LEU A 345 4.12 10.41 5.13
C LEU A 345 3.05 9.85 4.19
N VAL A 346 2.34 8.83 4.65
CA VAL A 346 1.06 8.41 4.08
C VAL A 346 -0.02 9.01 4.96
N TRP A 347 -0.87 9.84 4.37
CA TRP A 347 -2.06 10.40 5.00
C TRP A 347 -3.29 9.81 4.31
N ARG A 348 -4.25 9.31 5.08
CA ARG A 348 -5.46 8.71 4.53
C ARG A 348 -6.71 9.35 5.13
N VAL A 349 -7.67 9.60 4.25
CA VAL A 349 -9.00 10.13 4.56
C VAL A 349 -10.00 9.04 4.23
N THR A 350 -10.74 8.56 5.23
CA THR A 350 -11.90 7.67 5.01
C THR A 350 -13.15 8.52 4.99
N LEU A 351 -13.93 8.42 3.90
CA LEU A 351 -15.19 9.13 3.78
C LEU A 351 -16.33 8.20 4.18
N GLY A 352 -17.27 8.70 4.99
CA GLY A 352 -18.51 8.01 5.31
C GLY A 352 -19.43 7.90 4.09
N GLU A 353 -20.56 7.20 4.27
CA GLU A 353 -21.58 7.07 3.21
C GLU A 353 -22.20 8.41 2.83
N ASP A 354 -22.20 9.37 3.76
CA ASP A 354 -22.64 10.75 3.54
C ASP A 354 -21.65 11.60 2.73
N GLY A 355 -20.47 11.05 2.41
CA GLY A 355 -19.39 11.74 1.70
C GLY A 355 -18.55 12.68 2.55
N THR A 356 -18.73 12.69 3.87
CA THR A 356 -17.92 13.50 4.79
C THR A 356 -16.81 12.66 5.42
N PRO A 357 -15.69 13.27 5.87
CA PRO A 357 -14.64 12.53 6.55
C PRO A 357 -15.14 11.86 7.84
N LEU A 358 -14.98 10.54 7.91
CA LEU A 358 -15.31 9.71 9.07
C LEU A 358 -14.11 9.58 10.01
N ILE A 359 -12.94 9.31 9.44
CA ILE A 359 -11.70 9.12 10.18
C ILE A 359 -10.51 9.43 9.27
N TYR A 360 -9.49 10.01 9.87
CA TYR A 360 -8.18 10.14 9.25
C TYR A 360 -7.17 9.22 9.92
N ASP A 361 -6.17 8.79 9.18
CA ASP A 361 -5.05 8.06 9.76
C ASP A 361 -3.76 8.25 8.96
N SER A 362 -2.63 8.01 9.61
CA SER A 362 -1.31 8.20 9.02
C SER A 362 -0.36 7.07 9.35
N ILE A 363 0.55 6.78 8.43
CA ILE A 363 1.76 5.97 8.64
C ILE A 363 2.94 6.62 7.93
N HIS A 364 4.15 6.20 8.26
CA HIS A 364 5.28 6.36 7.33
C HIS A 364 5.19 5.29 6.24
N PRO A 365 5.71 5.52 5.02
CA PRO A 365 5.70 4.51 3.95
C PRO A 365 6.46 3.21 4.28
N CYS A 366 7.18 3.14 5.40
CA CYS A 366 7.74 1.88 5.91
C CYS A 366 6.71 1.01 6.65
N GLY A 367 5.55 1.56 7.00
CA GLY A 367 4.49 0.94 7.80
C GLY A 367 4.44 1.39 9.26
N CYS A 368 5.49 2.06 9.75
CA CYS A 368 5.59 2.46 11.16
C CYS A 368 4.66 3.64 11.51
N TYR A 369 4.47 3.86 12.82
CA TYR A 369 3.83 5.04 13.41
C TYR A 369 2.38 5.25 12.99
N HIS A 370 1.59 4.17 13.05
CA HIS A 370 0.18 4.22 12.68
C HIS A 370 -0.67 4.97 13.71
N LEU A 371 -1.11 6.17 13.35
CA LEU A 371 -1.95 7.05 14.17
C LEU A 371 -3.32 7.23 13.53
N PHE A 372 -4.35 7.34 14.37
CA PHE A 372 -5.76 7.48 13.98
C PHE A 372 -6.36 8.75 14.60
N PHE A 373 -7.19 9.46 13.83
CA PHE A 373 -7.82 10.71 14.22
C PHE A 373 -9.30 10.65 13.82
N PRO A 374 -10.18 10.14 14.71
CA PRO A 374 -11.59 10.00 14.42
C PRO A 374 -12.27 11.38 14.34
N VAL A 375 -13.24 11.52 13.43
CA VAL A 375 -14.05 12.72 13.29
C VAL A 375 -15.33 12.53 14.10
N SER A 376 -15.64 13.50 14.97
CA SER A 376 -16.87 13.50 15.75
C SER A 376 -18.11 13.31 14.84
N PRO A 377 -19.03 12.39 15.16
CA PRO A 377 -19.19 11.72 16.45
C PRO A 377 -18.46 10.36 16.57
N LEU A 378 -17.63 9.93 15.62
CA LEU A 378 -16.88 8.67 15.76
C LEU A 378 -15.93 8.74 16.96
N GLU A 379 -15.92 7.68 17.77
CA GLU A 379 -15.08 7.57 18.96
C GLU A 379 -14.23 6.30 18.91
N ARG A 380 -13.05 6.36 19.55
CA ARG A 380 -12.20 5.19 19.75
C ARG A 380 -12.72 4.41 20.94
N VAL A 381 -13.01 3.14 20.76
CA VAL A 381 -13.43 2.24 21.83
C VAL A 381 -12.26 1.39 22.32
N GLU A 382 -12.41 0.86 23.53
CA GLU A 382 -11.43 -0.02 24.14
C GLU A 382 -11.37 -1.37 23.39
N VAL A 383 -10.15 -1.86 23.16
CA VAL A 383 -9.89 -3.14 22.52
C VAL A 383 -9.02 -4.03 23.41
N PRO A 384 -9.03 -5.37 23.22
CA PRO A 384 -8.17 -6.26 24.02
C PRO A 384 -6.67 -5.91 24.00
N ALA A 385 -6.19 -5.26 22.93
CA ALA A 385 -4.80 -4.79 22.82
C ALA A 385 -4.48 -3.61 23.75
N ASP A 386 -5.46 -2.91 24.32
CA ASP A 386 -5.24 -1.87 25.34
C ASP A 386 -4.81 -2.45 26.69
N HIS A 387 -5.09 -3.74 26.92
CA HIS A 387 -4.81 -4.44 28.19
C HIS A 387 -3.72 -5.50 28.09
N ASP A 388 -3.05 -5.62 26.95
CA ASP A 388 -1.92 -6.53 26.79
C ASP A 388 -0.74 -5.87 26.06
N LEU A 389 0.26 -6.68 25.68
CA LEU A 389 1.49 -6.18 25.08
C LEU A 389 1.35 -5.77 23.61
N ARG A 390 0.24 -6.09 22.94
CA ARG A 390 0.02 -5.75 21.54
C ARG A 390 -0.10 -4.24 21.37
N GLU A 391 0.29 -3.76 20.20
CA GLU A 391 0.12 -2.37 19.85
C GLU A 391 -1.34 -2.08 19.52
N ALA A 392 -2.05 -1.50 20.48
CA ALA A 392 -3.39 -0.97 20.24
C ALA A 392 -3.37 0.08 19.12
N PRO A 393 -4.49 0.30 18.41
CA PRO A 393 -4.69 1.50 17.61
C PRO A 393 -4.33 2.73 18.45
N LEU A 394 -3.72 3.78 17.88
CA LEU A 394 -3.34 4.96 18.66
C LEU A 394 -4.13 6.17 18.22
N THR A 395 -4.76 6.84 19.18
CA THR A 395 -5.55 8.06 18.94
C THR A 395 -5.00 9.18 19.81
N PRO A 396 -3.99 9.93 19.32
CA PRO A 396 -3.39 11.01 20.12
C PRO A 396 -4.39 12.13 20.45
N ARG A 397 -5.33 12.37 19.54
CA ARG A 397 -6.43 13.33 19.67
C ARG A 397 -7.52 13.05 18.62
N PRO A 398 -8.76 13.52 18.81
CA PRO A 398 -9.75 13.55 17.73
C PRO A 398 -9.33 14.55 16.64
N ALA A 399 -9.89 14.35 15.44
CA ALA A 399 -9.74 15.30 14.35
C ALA A 399 -10.48 16.62 14.65
N PRO A 400 -9.93 17.77 14.22
CA PRO A 400 -10.62 19.05 14.34
C PRO A 400 -11.83 19.11 13.42
N ARG A 401 -12.85 19.85 13.82
CA ARG A 401 -13.92 20.25 12.90
C ARG A 401 -13.39 21.34 11.97
N LEU A 402 -13.66 21.22 10.68
CA LEU A 402 -13.26 22.20 9.67
C LEU A 402 -14.43 23.15 9.40
N ALA A 403 -14.20 24.45 9.52
CA ALA A 403 -15.13 25.48 9.07
C ALA A 403 -15.05 25.67 7.54
N PRO A 404 -16.03 26.37 6.93
CA PRO A 404 -15.91 26.80 5.53
C PRO A 404 -14.61 27.57 5.29
N GLY A 405 -13.96 27.30 4.15
CA GLY A 405 -12.65 27.89 3.82
C GLY A 405 -11.45 27.27 4.54
N GLU A 406 -11.67 26.38 5.52
CA GLU A 406 -10.59 25.67 6.21
C GLU A 406 -10.22 24.35 5.54
N ARG A 407 -8.96 23.97 5.76
CA ARG A 407 -8.37 22.68 5.43
C ARG A 407 -7.70 22.10 6.66
N LEU A 408 -7.42 20.81 6.57
CA LEU A 408 -6.60 20.15 7.57
C LEU A 408 -5.13 20.53 7.37
N HIS A 409 -4.49 20.99 8.43
CA HIS A 409 -3.06 21.29 8.50
C HIS A 409 -2.35 20.17 9.25
N LEU A 410 -1.31 19.60 8.64
CA LEU A 410 -0.49 18.53 9.21
C LEU A 410 0.89 19.10 9.56
N HIS A 411 1.29 19.03 10.84
CA HIS A 411 2.60 19.50 11.29
C HIS A 411 3.61 18.36 11.36
N LEU A 412 4.66 18.46 10.56
CA LEU A 412 5.71 17.46 10.44
C LEU A 412 7.04 17.98 11.00
N ALA A 413 7.67 17.16 11.84
CA ALA A 413 8.99 17.40 12.37
C ALA A 413 10.06 17.40 11.27
N ALA A 414 11.11 18.20 11.45
CA ALA A 414 12.29 18.13 10.62
C ALA A 414 13.02 16.80 10.86
N THR A 415 13.76 16.31 9.88
CA THR A 415 14.56 15.07 9.89
C THR A 415 13.73 13.79 9.96
N SER A 416 12.89 13.59 10.99
CA SER A 416 12.10 12.37 11.19
C SER A 416 10.81 12.34 10.37
N HIS A 417 10.32 13.50 9.95
CA HIS A 417 9.04 13.69 9.28
C HIS A 417 7.87 13.10 10.09
N TYR A 418 8.01 12.98 11.41
CA TYR A 418 6.93 12.55 12.27
C TYR A 418 5.79 13.54 12.22
N LEU A 419 4.56 13.02 12.14
CA LEU A 419 3.38 13.82 12.39
C LEU A 419 3.32 14.10 13.89
N GLU A 420 3.56 15.34 14.26
CA GLU A 420 3.56 15.77 15.66
C GLU A 420 2.23 16.40 16.07
N ASN A 421 1.51 16.99 15.11
CA ASN A 421 0.21 17.59 15.38
C ASN A 421 -0.62 17.78 14.11
N LEU A 422 -1.90 18.04 14.29
CA LEU A 422 -2.82 18.44 13.22
C LEU A 422 -3.86 19.43 13.75
N GLY A 423 -4.42 20.22 12.84
CA GLY A 423 -5.39 21.26 13.19
C GLY A 423 -6.16 21.76 11.97
N ALA A 424 -7.19 22.55 12.22
CA ALA A 424 -7.86 23.31 11.18
C ALA A 424 -7.09 24.61 10.93
N GLY A 425 -7.09 25.07 9.69
CA GLY A 425 -6.52 26.36 9.32
C GLY A 425 -6.94 26.78 7.92
N PRO A 426 -6.60 28.01 7.50
CA PRO A 426 -7.03 28.54 6.22
C PRO A 426 -6.52 27.68 5.06
N SER A 427 -7.31 27.59 3.99
CA SER A 427 -6.91 26.88 2.78
C SER A 427 -5.72 27.52 2.06
N ARG A 428 -5.60 28.84 2.17
CA ARG A 428 -4.48 29.62 1.64
C ARG A 428 -3.54 30.03 2.76
N VAL A 429 -2.25 29.98 2.47
CA VAL A 429 -1.20 30.41 3.38
C VAL A 429 -0.20 31.26 2.60
N THR A 430 -0.02 32.51 3.00
CA THR A 430 0.92 33.44 2.36
C THR A 430 2.34 32.88 2.35
N GLY A 431 2.98 32.90 1.17
CA GLY A 431 4.35 32.38 1.01
C GLY A 431 4.46 30.85 1.02
N ALA A 432 3.34 30.12 0.99
CA ALA A 432 3.35 28.67 0.83
C ALA A 432 3.83 28.25 -0.56
N ARG A 433 4.28 27.01 -0.68
CA ARG A 433 4.63 26.38 -1.95
C ARG A 433 3.50 25.48 -2.43
N ALA A 434 3.10 25.65 -3.68
CA ALA A 434 2.16 24.74 -4.31
C ALA A 434 2.76 23.33 -4.44
N TYR A 435 1.93 22.31 -4.24
CA TYR A 435 2.21 20.94 -4.64
C TYR A 435 1.10 20.39 -5.54
N THR A 436 1.48 19.51 -6.45
CA THR A 436 0.55 18.87 -7.39
C THR A 436 0.03 17.54 -6.84
N LEU A 437 -1.25 17.26 -7.05
CA LEU A 437 -1.83 15.94 -6.77
C LEU A 437 -1.64 15.04 -7.99
N VAL A 438 -1.06 13.85 -7.79
CA VAL A 438 -0.74 12.92 -8.88
C VAL A 438 -1.49 11.60 -8.67
N PRO A 439 -2.57 11.33 -9.42
CA PRO A 439 -3.23 10.03 -9.35
C PRO A 439 -2.31 8.90 -9.81
N VAL A 440 -2.01 7.93 -8.93
CA VAL A 440 -0.99 6.87 -9.19
C VAL A 440 -1.57 5.48 -9.49
N SER A 441 -2.89 5.38 -9.60
CA SER A 441 -3.58 4.10 -9.86
C SER A 441 -4.15 3.99 -11.28
N HIS A 442 -3.92 4.97 -12.16
CA HIS A 442 -4.53 5.02 -13.50
C HIS A 442 -3.47 5.11 -14.62
N PRO A 443 -3.66 4.42 -15.76
CA PRO A 443 -2.87 4.66 -16.96
C PRO A 443 -3.00 6.13 -17.42
N PRO A 444 -1.97 6.71 -18.07
CA PRO A 444 -0.69 6.10 -18.43
C PRO A 444 0.35 6.14 -17.28
N ARG A 445 0.05 6.75 -16.14
CA ARG A 445 1.00 7.01 -15.06
C ARG A 445 0.73 6.08 -13.87
N TYR A 446 1.33 4.90 -13.86
CA TYR A 446 1.28 3.96 -12.73
C TYR A 446 2.09 4.42 -11.48
N GLY A 447 2.33 5.73 -11.35
CA GLY A 447 3.18 6.33 -10.32
C GLY A 447 4.55 5.66 -10.21
N GLN A 448 4.95 5.38 -8.97
CA GLN A 448 6.24 4.78 -8.61
C GLN A 448 6.34 3.30 -9.01
N ARG A 449 5.26 2.70 -9.54
CA ARG A 449 5.29 1.31 -10.05
C ARG A 449 6.00 1.18 -11.39
N SER A 450 6.23 2.29 -12.10
CA SER A 450 7.02 2.29 -13.32
C SER A 450 7.58 3.69 -13.56
N LEU A 451 8.85 3.90 -13.21
CA LEU A 451 9.56 5.18 -13.39
C LEU A 451 10.60 5.03 -14.52
N ALA A 452 10.91 6.13 -15.19
CA ALA A 452 11.97 6.14 -16.20
C ALA A 452 13.34 5.87 -15.53
N LEU A 453 14.20 5.14 -16.24
CA LEU A 453 15.61 4.99 -15.86
C LEU A 453 16.48 5.99 -16.65
N PRO A 454 17.58 6.49 -16.08
CA PRO A 454 18.50 7.39 -16.79
C PRO A 454 19.06 6.78 -18.09
N GLY A 455 19.43 5.49 -18.07
CA GLY A 455 19.92 4.74 -19.24
C GLY A 455 18.85 4.27 -20.22
N GLY A 456 17.60 4.75 -20.10
CA GLY A 456 16.47 4.32 -20.91
C GLY A 456 15.73 3.11 -20.36
N GLY A 457 14.49 2.92 -20.83
CA GLY A 457 13.57 1.93 -20.27
C GLY A 457 12.91 2.42 -18.97
N ARG A 458 12.32 1.48 -18.23
CA ARG A 458 11.52 1.78 -17.03
C ARG A 458 11.74 0.73 -15.94
N ARG A 459 11.57 1.13 -14.69
CA ARG A 459 11.67 0.24 -13.53
C ARG A 459 10.73 0.72 -12.42
N SER A 460 10.05 -0.22 -11.76
CA SER A 460 9.36 0.10 -10.51
C SER A 460 10.33 0.56 -9.44
N LEU A 461 9.94 1.55 -8.64
CA LEU A 461 10.63 1.92 -7.40
C LEU A 461 10.70 0.75 -6.40
N PHE A 462 9.73 -0.16 -6.48
CA PHE A 462 9.58 -1.31 -5.59
C PHE A 462 10.15 -2.58 -6.21
N ASP A 463 10.74 -3.43 -5.38
CA ASP A 463 11.11 -4.80 -5.75
C ASP A 463 9.88 -5.73 -5.75
N PRO A 464 10.01 -6.99 -6.22
CA PRO A 464 8.92 -7.97 -6.21
C PRO A 464 8.29 -8.26 -4.84
N ARG A 465 8.97 -7.89 -3.73
CA ARG A 465 8.48 -8.07 -2.36
C ARG A 465 7.78 -6.80 -1.86
N GLY A 466 7.65 -5.79 -2.71
CA GLY A 466 7.03 -4.50 -2.40
C GLY A 466 7.90 -3.62 -1.51
N LEU A 467 9.23 -3.76 -1.54
CA LEU A 467 10.18 -2.91 -0.81
C LEU A 467 10.92 -1.98 -1.76
N VAL A 468 11.29 -0.78 -1.33
CA VAL A 468 12.19 0.10 -2.11
C VAL A 468 13.66 -0.26 -1.79
N PRO A 469 14.43 -0.80 -2.75
CA PRO A 469 15.83 -1.17 -2.51
C PRO A 469 16.68 0.05 -2.12
N GLY A 470 17.59 -0.12 -1.16
CA GLY A 470 18.46 0.96 -0.70
C GLY A 470 17.83 1.91 0.32
N THR A 471 16.62 1.63 0.78
CA THR A 471 15.93 2.37 1.85
C THR A 471 15.93 1.62 3.19
N GLU A 472 16.59 0.47 3.25
CA GLU A 472 16.61 -0.36 4.43
C GLU A 472 17.28 0.37 5.61
N ARG A 473 16.71 0.21 6.80
CA ARG A 473 17.21 0.80 8.05
C ARG A 473 18.02 -0.22 8.86
N LEU A 474 18.83 0.22 9.81
CA LEU A 474 19.59 -0.70 10.67
C LEU A 474 18.69 -1.39 11.70
N GLU A 475 17.57 -0.77 12.07
CA GLU A 475 16.57 -1.37 12.96
C GLU A 475 16.10 -2.74 12.45
N ARG A 476 16.23 -3.04 11.15
CA ARG A 476 15.90 -4.34 10.58
C ARG A 476 16.63 -5.51 11.24
N PHE A 477 17.82 -5.28 11.82
CA PHE A 477 18.60 -6.30 12.50
C PHE A 477 18.18 -6.52 13.95
N LEU A 478 17.45 -5.56 14.53
CA LEU A 478 16.91 -5.64 15.88
C LEU A 478 15.44 -6.12 15.86
N LEU A 479 14.65 -5.59 14.94
CA LEU A 479 13.19 -5.76 14.90
C LEU A 479 12.73 -6.93 14.02
N TRP A 480 13.65 -7.68 13.38
CA TRP A 480 13.29 -8.84 12.55
C TRP A 480 12.47 -9.93 13.28
N PRO A 481 12.59 -10.16 14.60
CA PRO A 481 11.77 -11.16 15.30
C PRO A 481 10.27 -10.84 15.27
N ALA A 482 9.89 -9.58 15.01
CA ALA A 482 8.49 -9.20 14.78
C ALA A 482 7.88 -9.88 13.53
N GLY A 483 8.70 -10.53 12.69
CA GLY A 483 8.28 -11.20 11.47
C GLY A 483 8.11 -10.27 10.27
N ILE A 484 8.37 -8.97 10.43
CA ILE A 484 8.30 -8.01 9.33
C ILE A 484 9.56 -8.17 8.45
N LEU A 485 9.38 -8.21 7.14
CA LEU A 485 10.51 -8.24 6.21
C LEU A 485 11.14 -6.85 6.09
N SER A 486 12.38 -6.70 6.57
CA SER A 486 13.14 -5.44 6.54
C SER A 486 12.39 -4.25 7.17
N PRO A 487 12.16 -4.25 8.50
CA PRO A 487 11.67 -3.09 9.23
C PRO A 487 12.38 -1.79 8.82
N GLY A 488 11.60 -0.72 8.64
CA GLY A 488 12.10 0.59 8.22
C GLY A 488 12.28 0.79 6.72
N ALA A 489 12.33 -0.26 5.90
CA ALA A 489 12.37 -0.10 4.44
C ALA A 489 11.04 0.45 3.91
N MET A 490 11.09 1.39 2.96
CA MET A 490 9.89 1.96 2.33
C MET A 490 9.15 0.92 1.50
N ARG A 491 7.83 1.00 1.43
CA ARG A 491 6.97 -0.06 0.93
C ARG A 491 6.00 0.38 -0.15
N GLN A 492 5.63 -0.61 -0.96
CA GLN A 492 4.52 -0.51 -1.89
C GLN A 492 3.19 -0.60 -1.13
N TRP A 493 2.16 0.06 -1.64
CA TRP A 493 0.79 -0.14 -1.14
C TRP A 493 0.38 -1.61 -1.15
N GLY A 494 -0.35 -2.01 -0.11
CA GLY A 494 -0.72 -3.40 0.15
C GLY A 494 0.29 -4.18 0.98
N THR A 495 1.53 -3.67 1.18
CA THR A 495 2.60 -4.44 1.86
C THR A 495 3.00 -3.93 3.25
N HIS A 496 2.21 -3.02 3.82
CA HIS A 496 2.48 -2.37 5.10
C HIS A 496 1.97 -3.20 6.27
N ALA A 497 2.89 -3.83 6.99
CA ALA A 497 2.68 -4.26 8.37
C ALA A 497 2.87 -3.07 9.30
N THR A 498 1.92 -2.80 10.20
CA THR A 498 1.87 -1.53 10.95
C THR A 498 2.15 -1.64 12.44
N VAL A 499 2.36 -2.85 12.95
CA VAL A 499 2.70 -3.11 14.35
C VAL A 499 3.82 -4.13 14.47
N PHE A 500 4.76 -3.94 15.40
CA PHE A 500 5.77 -4.93 15.77
C PHE A 500 5.22 -5.98 16.73
N VAL A 501 4.36 -5.57 17.67
CA VAL A 501 3.69 -6.49 18.60
C VAL A 501 2.23 -6.69 18.22
N GLY A 502 1.92 -7.86 17.66
CA GLY A 502 0.58 -8.21 17.15
C GLY A 502 0.61 -8.50 15.65
N ARG A 503 -0.51 -8.32 14.96
CA ARG A 503 -0.60 -8.30 13.49
C ARG A 503 -1.63 -7.25 13.10
N ARG A 504 -1.25 -6.30 12.27
CA ARG A 504 -2.13 -5.29 11.67
C ARG A 504 -1.55 -4.86 10.33
N HIS A 505 -2.41 -4.69 9.34
CA HIS A 505 -2.03 -4.21 8.01
C HIS A 505 -2.73 -2.89 7.73
N PHE A 506 -2.04 -1.98 7.03
CA PHE A 506 -2.62 -0.66 6.75
C PHE A 506 -3.83 -0.75 5.79
N ASP A 507 -3.81 -1.73 4.89
CA ASP A 507 -4.86 -2.02 3.91
C ASP A 507 -5.85 -3.08 4.39
N ASP A 508 -5.90 -3.37 5.70
CA ASP A 508 -6.91 -4.27 6.27
C ASP A 508 -8.32 -3.69 6.03
N PRO A 509 -9.22 -4.42 5.34
CA PRO A 509 -10.56 -3.94 5.08
C PRO A 509 -11.40 -3.75 6.33
N PHE A 510 -11.07 -4.37 7.46
CA PHE A 510 -11.81 -4.24 8.72
C PHE A 510 -11.02 -3.47 9.78
N LEU A 511 -10.06 -2.64 9.35
CA LEU A 511 -9.12 -1.93 10.22
C LEU A 511 -9.81 -1.15 11.36
N PHE A 512 -11.00 -0.61 11.11
CA PHE A 512 -11.72 0.23 12.07
C PHE A 512 -12.72 -0.53 12.94
N GLU A 513 -13.20 -1.70 12.49
CA GLU A 513 -14.40 -2.38 13.00
C GLU A 513 -14.36 -2.65 14.52
N ALA A 514 -13.20 -3.05 15.03
CA ALA A 514 -13.06 -3.40 16.45
C ALA A 514 -12.73 -2.19 17.34
N ALA A 515 -12.23 -1.09 16.77
CA ALA A 515 -11.55 -0.04 17.52
C ALA A 515 -12.26 1.31 17.48
N PHE A 516 -13.30 1.46 16.64
CA PHE A 516 -14.05 2.69 16.51
C PHE A 516 -15.55 2.40 16.41
N ALA A 517 -16.35 3.22 17.09
CA ALA A 517 -17.80 3.13 17.06
C ALA A 517 -18.41 4.52 16.89
N LEU A 518 -19.53 4.58 16.18
CA LEU A 518 -20.44 5.72 16.28
C LEU A 518 -21.23 5.53 17.59
N PRO A 519 -21.47 6.60 18.37
CA PRO A 519 -22.34 6.51 19.53
C PRO A 519 -23.72 6.03 19.09
N ASP A 520 -24.33 5.16 19.90
CA ASP A 520 -25.69 4.69 19.67
C ASP A 520 -26.58 5.91 19.47
N ARG A 521 -27.12 6.05 18.26
CA ARG A 521 -28.28 6.91 18.07
C ARG A 521 -29.40 6.21 18.81
N GLY A 522 -29.65 6.65 20.04
CA GLY A 522 -30.84 6.22 20.78
C GLY A 522 -32.08 6.32 19.89
N PRO A 523 -33.09 5.48 20.16
CA PRO A 523 -34.28 5.33 19.31
C PRO A 523 -35.00 6.64 19.02
#